data_AF-A0A7V6SWS8-F1
#
_entry.id   AF-A0A7V6SWS8-F1
#
_cell.length_a   1.000
_cell.length_b   1.000
_cell.length_c   1.000
_cell.angle_alpha   90.00
_cell.angle_beta   90.00
_cell.angle_gamma   90.00
#
_symmetry.space_group_name_H-M   'P 1'
#
loop_
_entity.id
_entity.type
_entity.pdbx_description
1 polymer ?
#
loop_
_entity_poly.entity_id
_entity_poly.type
_entity_poly.pdbx_seq_one_letter_code
_entity_poly.pdbx_strand_id
1 'polypeptide(L)'
;MKTTGVSRRIDDLGRIVIPKEIRKNLKIRNGELLEIMVNDESIILSKHSNMKGIRDVAQLIVDAAGEVVEINMIVTDRDMIIATSPSLKKRYVNPNISAKYSEMMLKHQPTTSLTPNRIKINDEVEEETAYIIYPIVADGDVAGSVIALGLDNKITEIDGKMVEIVSKFLSRNI
;
A
#
# COMPACT_ATOMS: atom_id res chain seq x y z
N MET A 1 4.16 -20.83 -16.57
CA MET A 1 3.31 -21.27 -15.44
C MET A 1 4.15 -22.17 -14.53
N LYS A 2 4.11 -21.98 -13.21
CA LYS A 2 4.81 -22.86 -12.25
C LYS A 2 3.78 -23.85 -11.69
N THR A 3 3.97 -25.14 -11.94
CA THR A 3 3.10 -26.19 -11.41
C THR A 3 3.49 -26.47 -9.96
N THR A 4 2.60 -26.18 -9.00
CA THR A 4 2.83 -26.48 -7.58
C THR A 4 2.56 -27.95 -7.24
N GLY A 5 1.86 -28.69 -8.11
CA GLY A 5 1.50 -30.10 -7.90
C GLY A 5 0.47 -30.34 -6.80
N VAL A 6 -0.09 -29.29 -6.20
CA VAL A 6 -1.02 -29.40 -5.08
C VAL A 6 -2.45 -29.53 -5.58
N SER A 7 -3.10 -30.66 -5.27
CA SER A 7 -4.51 -30.91 -5.58
C SER A 7 -5.42 -30.67 -4.36
N ARG A 8 -6.60 -30.09 -4.58
CA ARG A 8 -7.63 -29.88 -3.54
C ARG A 8 -9.01 -30.20 -4.12
N ARG A 9 -9.86 -30.81 -3.29
CA ARG A 9 -11.26 -31.06 -3.63
C ARG A 9 -12.07 -29.79 -3.40
N ILE A 10 -13.13 -29.65 -4.21
CA ILE A 10 -14.19 -28.66 -4.00
C ILE A 10 -15.16 -29.25 -2.98
N ASP A 11 -15.70 -28.42 -2.09
CA ASP A 11 -16.74 -28.85 -1.16
C ASP A 11 -18.15 -28.78 -1.79
N ASP A 12 -19.17 -29.16 -1.02
CA ASP A 12 -20.56 -29.21 -1.50
C ASP A 12 -21.15 -27.83 -1.87
N LEU A 13 -20.47 -26.74 -1.51
CA LEU A 13 -20.88 -25.36 -1.79
C LEU A 13 -20.02 -24.70 -2.87
N GLY A 14 -19.10 -25.44 -3.50
CA GLY A 14 -18.23 -24.89 -4.54
C GLY A 14 -16.98 -24.18 -4.03
N ARG A 15 -16.65 -24.28 -2.73
CA ARG A 15 -15.47 -23.61 -2.16
C ARG A 15 -14.22 -24.46 -2.34
N ILE A 16 -13.10 -23.80 -2.61
CA ILE A 16 -11.77 -24.42 -2.68
C ILE A 16 -10.84 -23.81 -1.63
N VAL A 17 -10.09 -24.66 -0.92
CA VAL A 17 -9.13 -24.22 0.09
C VAL A 17 -7.80 -23.87 -0.56
N ILE A 18 -7.36 -22.61 -0.43
CA ILE A 18 -6.01 -22.20 -0.83
C ILE A 18 -5.01 -22.64 0.25
N PRO A 19 -4.01 -23.50 -0.07
CA PRO A 19 -3.00 -23.96 0.88
C PRO A 19 -2.27 -22.81 1.58
N LYS A 20 -1.90 -23.01 2.85
CA LYS A 20 -1.22 -22.01 3.69
C LYS A 20 0.05 -21.45 3.05
N GLU A 21 0.83 -22.30 2.39
CA GLU A 21 2.08 -21.90 1.70
C GLU A 21 1.82 -20.93 0.56
N ILE A 22 0.83 -21.22 -0.30
CA ILE A 22 0.43 -20.33 -1.40
C ILE A 22 -0.05 -18.99 -0.84
N ARG A 23 -0.90 -19.03 0.20
CA ARG A 23 -1.36 -17.80 0.87
C ARG A 23 -0.20 -16.99 1.45
N LYS A 24 0.76 -17.63 2.11
CA LYS A 24 1.93 -16.96 2.68
C LYS A 24 2.78 -16.30 1.60
N ASN A 25 3.07 -17.02 0.53
CA ASN A 25 3.92 -16.52 -0.56
C ASN A 25 3.28 -15.38 -1.32
N LEU A 26 1.97 -15.45 -1.55
CA LEU A 26 1.20 -14.40 -2.24
C LEU A 26 0.67 -13.32 -1.28
N LYS A 27 1.06 -13.35 0.00
CA LYS A 27 0.57 -12.42 1.04
C LYS A 27 -0.97 -12.29 1.06
N ILE A 28 -1.68 -13.41 0.89
CA ILE A 28 -3.15 -13.50 0.95
C ILE A 28 -3.59 -13.63 2.41
N ARG A 29 -4.30 -12.63 2.92
CA ARG A 29 -4.81 -12.52 4.28
C ARG A 29 -6.25 -13.05 4.36
N ASN A 30 -6.73 -13.37 5.56
CA ASN A 30 -8.12 -13.76 5.75
C ASN A 30 -9.04 -12.58 5.43
N GLY A 31 -10.15 -12.83 4.73
CA GLY A 31 -11.08 -11.78 4.30
C GLY A 31 -10.60 -10.94 3.10
N GLU A 32 -9.40 -11.19 2.58
CA GLU A 32 -8.89 -10.47 1.41
C GLU A 32 -9.64 -10.88 0.14
N LEU A 33 -10.06 -9.87 -0.64
CA LEU A 33 -10.81 -10.07 -1.87
C LEU A 33 -9.90 -10.61 -2.98
N LEU A 34 -10.33 -11.71 -3.61
CA LEU A 34 -9.66 -12.28 -4.77
C LEU A 34 -10.57 -12.15 -5.99
N GLU A 35 -9.98 -11.68 -7.07
CA GLU A 35 -10.61 -11.62 -8.39
C GLU A 35 -10.51 -13.00 -9.05
N ILE A 36 -11.63 -13.50 -9.56
CA ILE A 36 -11.72 -14.78 -10.26
C ILE A 36 -11.85 -14.51 -11.75
N MET A 37 -10.86 -14.95 -12.53
CA MET A 37 -10.89 -14.87 -13.99
C MET A 37 -10.89 -16.28 -14.58
N VAL A 38 -11.54 -16.43 -15.73
CA VAL A 38 -11.55 -17.69 -16.50
C VAL A 38 -10.74 -17.48 -17.77
N ASN A 39 -9.80 -18.37 -18.04
CA ASN A 39 -9.02 -18.39 -19.27
C ASN A 39 -8.97 -19.82 -19.82
N ASP A 40 -9.65 -20.06 -20.93
CA ASP A 40 -9.88 -21.38 -21.52
C ASP A 40 -10.38 -22.39 -20.46
N GLU A 41 -9.57 -23.38 -20.11
CA GLU A 41 -9.88 -24.44 -19.14
C GLU A 41 -9.29 -24.16 -17.74
N SER A 42 -8.86 -22.92 -17.48
CA SER A 42 -8.19 -22.54 -16.23
C SER A 42 -8.91 -21.43 -15.48
N ILE A 43 -8.87 -21.53 -14.15
CA ILE A 43 -9.28 -20.45 -13.24
C ILE A 43 -8.02 -19.75 -12.75
N ILE A 44 -7.98 -18.43 -12.92
CA ILE A 44 -6.91 -17.57 -12.42
C ILE A 44 -7.45 -16.78 -11.24
N LEU A 45 -6.83 -16.95 -10.08
CA LEU A 45 -7.09 -16.14 -8.89
C LEU A 45 -6.02 -15.05 -8.80
N SER A 46 -6.44 -13.79 -8.77
CA SER A 46 -5.54 -12.66 -8.57
C SER A 46 -5.98 -11.83 -7.37
N LYS A 47 -5.05 -11.17 -6.68
CA LYS A 47 -5.41 -10.23 -5.61
C LYS A 47 -6.24 -9.11 -6.24
N HIS A 48 -7.44 -8.89 -5.71
CA HIS A 48 -8.19 -7.70 -6.08
C HIS A 48 -7.45 -6.52 -5.45
N SER A 49 -6.81 -5.71 -6.28
CA SER A 49 -6.21 -4.46 -5.85
C SER A 49 -7.08 -3.37 -6.42
N ASN A 50 -7.85 -2.72 -5.55
CA ASN A 50 -8.64 -1.54 -5.88
C ASN A 50 -7.75 -0.40 -6.43
N MET A 51 -6.42 -0.52 -6.26
CA MET A 51 -5.42 0.43 -6.74
C MET A 51 -4.87 0.08 -8.13
N LYS A 52 -5.32 -0.99 -8.81
CA LYS A 52 -4.94 -1.28 -10.21
C LYS A 52 -5.50 -0.15 -11.10
N GLY A 53 -4.60 0.73 -11.58
CA GLY A 53 -4.94 1.91 -12.37
C GLY A 53 -4.79 3.25 -11.63
N ILE A 54 -4.69 3.24 -10.29
CA ILE A 54 -4.43 4.46 -9.52
C ILE A 54 -2.96 4.88 -9.54
N ARG A 55 -2.03 3.99 -9.92
CA ARG A 55 -0.58 4.23 -9.82
C ARG A 55 -0.17 5.52 -10.53
N ASP A 56 -0.66 5.71 -11.75
CA ASP A 56 -0.32 6.90 -12.55
C ASP A 56 -0.93 8.17 -11.92
N VAL A 57 -2.17 8.09 -11.45
CA VAL A 57 -2.85 9.18 -10.74
C VAL A 57 -2.13 9.54 -9.44
N ALA A 58 -1.73 8.53 -8.66
CA ALA A 58 -0.98 8.71 -7.42
C ALA A 58 0.39 9.34 -7.70
N GLN A 59 1.09 8.92 -8.75
CA GLN A 59 2.37 9.51 -9.14
C GLN A 59 2.20 10.98 -9.56
N LEU A 60 1.18 11.31 -10.37
CA LEU A 60 0.87 12.68 -10.76
C LEU A 60 0.62 13.59 -9.55
N ILE A 61 -0.15 13.12 -8.57
CA ILE A 61 -0.45 13.90 -7.36
C ILE A 61 0.80 14.06 -6.49
N VAL A 62 1.59 13.00 -6.32
CA VAL A 62 2.81 13.05 -5.52
C VAL A 62 3.85 13.98 -6.14
N ASP A 63 4.00 13.97 -7.46
CA ASP A 63 4.89 14.88 -8.18
C ASP A 63 4.40 16.34 -8.02
N ALA A 64 3.12 16.61 -8.25
CA ALA A 64 2.54 17.93 -8.08
C ALA A 64 2.63 18.46 -6.63
N ALA A 65 2.36 17.61 -5.63
CA ALA A 65 2.47 17.98 -4.21
C ALA A 65 3.94 18.24 -3.81
N GLY A 66 4.88 17.45 -4.34
CA GLY A 66 6.30 17.62 -4.11
C GLY A 66 6.85 18.93 -4.68
N GLU A 67 6.37 19.38 -5.84
CA GLU A 67 6.76 20.66 -6.45
C GLU A 67 6.24 21.88 -5.69
N VAL A 68 5.07 21.79 -5.06
CA VAL A 68 4.43 22.93 -4.39
C VAL A 68 4.85 23.06 -2.93
N VAL A 69 4.92 21.95 -2.20
CA VAL A 69 5.06 21.96 -0.73
C VAL A 69 6.45 21.47 -0.28
N GLU A 70 7.30 21.03 -1.21
CA GLU A 70 8.63 20.46 -0.93
C GLU A 70 8.62 19.35 0.14
N ILE A 71 7.53 18.59 0.19
CA ILE A 71 7.35 17.45 1.09
C ILE A 71 7.74 16.16 0.37
N ASN A 72 8.51 15.33 1.06
CA ASN A 72 8.78 13.96 0.63
C ASN A 72 7.55 13.09 0.88
N MET A 73 6.81 12.76 -0.19
CA MET A 73 5.57 12.00 -0.13
C MET A 73 5.72 10.60 -0.73
N ILE A 74 5.06 9.62 -0.11
CA ILE A 74 4.97 8.24 -0.56
C ILE A 74 3.50 7.81 -0.54
N VAL A 75 3.09 7.04 -1.54
CA VAL A 75 1.80 6.34 -1.54
C VAL A 75 2.05 4.84 -1.61
N THR A 76 1.34 4.07 -0.79
CA THR A 76 1.42 2.61 -0.74
C THR A 76 0.05 1.99 -0.96
N ASP A 77 0.01 0.78 -1.52
CA ASP A 77 -1.09 -0.16 -1.30
C ASP A 77 -0.80 -1.02 -0.05
N ARG A 78 -1.49 -2.17 0.08
CA ARG A 78 -1.30 -3.14 1.18
C ARG A 78 0.00 -3.94 1.13
N ASP A 79 0.75 -3.87 0.05
CA ASP A 79 1.90 -4.74 -0.23
C ASP A 79 3.15 -3.97 -0.67
N MET A 80 2.99 -2.85 -1.36
CA MET A 80 4.07 -2.12 -1.99
C MET A 80 3.86 -0.60 -2.05
N ILE A 81 4.97 0.11 -2.19
CA ILE A 81 5.03 1.51 -2.59
C ILE A 81 4.60 1.61 -4.07
N ILE A 82 3.60 2.45 -4.32
CA ILE A 82 3.06 2.68 -5.66
C ILE A 82 3.46 4.01 -6.27
N ALA A 83 3.74 5.03 -5.45
CA ALA A 83 4.22 6.32 -5.91
C ALA A 83 5.15 6.96 -4.87
N THR A 84 6.12 7.75 -5.34
CA THR A 84 7.07 8.46 -4.47
C THR A 84 7.46 9.79 -5.11
N SER A 85 7.71 10.80 -4.27
CA SER A 85 8.32 12.04 -4.73
C SER A 85 9.66 11.77 -5.44
N PRO A 86 10.07 12.59 -6.40
CA PRO A 86 11.29 12.36 -7.18
C PRO A 86 12.56 12.16 -6.32
N SER A 87 12.69 12.92 -5.24
CA SER A 87 13.75 12.84 -4.22
C SER A 87 13.89 11.46 -3.57
N LEU A 88 12.80 10.69 -3.52
CA LEU A 88 12.72 9.39 -2.84
C LEU A 88 12.95 8.20 -3.76
N LYS A 89 12.92 8.37 -5.09
CA LYS A 89 13.00 7.27 -6.07
C LYS A 89 14.25 6.40 -5.92
N LYS A 90 15.40 7.01 -5.62
CA LYS A 90 16.66 6.27 -5.39
C LYS A 90 16.77 5.62 -4.02
N ARG A 91 15.98 6.11 -3.05
CA ARG A 91 15.98 5.64 -1.66
C ARG A 91 15.10 4.40 -1.51
N TYR A 92 13.92 4.41 -2.12
CA TYR A 92 12.95 3.31 -2.06
C TYR A 92 12.93 2.49 -3.36
N VAL A 93 14.05 1.86 -3.70
CA VAL A 93 14.18 1.03 -4.92
C VAL A 93 13.33 -0.23 -4.82
N ASN A 94 13.39 -0.92 -3.68
CA ASN A 94 12.50 -2.05 -3.39
C ASN A 94 11.15 -1.51 -2.91
N PRO A 95 10.06 -1.75 -3.65
CA PRO A 95 8.78 -1.17 -3.30
C PRO A 95 8.08 -1.96 -2.18
N ASN A 96 8.52 -3.17 -1.82
CA ASN A 96 7.78 -4.01 -0.87
C ASN A 96 7.74 -3.37 0.53
N ILE A 97 6.53 -3.11 1.05
CA ILE A 97 6.39 -2.55 2.39
C ILE A 97 6.79 -3.58 3.45
N SER A 98 7.36 -3.09 4.55
CA SER A 98 7.76 -3.95 5.66
C SER A 98 6.55 -4.51 6.41
N ALA A 99 6.70 -5.68 7.03
CA ALA A 99 5.64 -6.27 7.86
C ALA A 99 5.21 -5.32 8.99
N LYS A 100 6.18 -4.68 9.65
CA LYS A 100 5.94 -3.70 10.72
C LYS A 100 5.11 -2.52 10.22
N TYR A 101 5.42 -2.00 9.02
CA TYR A 101 4.66 -0.91 8.43
C TYR A 101 3.25 -1.35 8.02
N SER A 102 3.11 -2.55 7.45
CA SER A 102 1.81 -3.11 7.08
C SER A 102 0.86 -3.17 8.28
N GLU A 103 1.34 -3.59 9.45
CA GLU A 103 0.55 -3.59 10.69
C GLU A 103 0.16 -2.18 11.15
N MET A 104 1.07 -1.19 11.02
CA MET A 104 0.77 0.20 11.34
C MET A 104 -0.30 0.78 10.42
N MET A 105 -0.20 0.52 9.11
CA MET A 105 -1.11 1.01 8.08
C MET A 105 -2.54 0.52 8.28
N LEU A 106 -2.73 -0.72 8.75
CA LEU A 106 -4.06 -1.31 8.99
C LEU A 106 -4.87 -0.62 10.10
N LYS A 107 -4.28 0.35 10.82
CA LYS A 107 -5.03 1.23 11.70
C LYS A 107 -5.87 2.18 10.83
N HIS A 108 -7.19 2.19 11.02
CA HIS A 108 -8.11 3.13 10.35
C HIS A 108 -7.92 4.60 10.77
N GLN A 109 -6.86 4.94 11.49
CA GLN A 109 -6.60 6.27 12.03
C GLN A 109 -5.24 6.80 11.56
N PRO A 110 -5.11 8.12 11.39
CA PRO A 110 -3.82 8.73 11.08
C PRO A 110 -2.78 8.42 12.15
N THR A 111 -1.53 8.23 11.72
CA THR A 111 -0.39 8.08 12.63
C THR A 111 0.60 9.21 12.35
N THR A 112 0.97 9.95 13.40
CA THR A 112 1.80 11.16 13.26
C THR A 112 2.90 11.20 14.31
N SER A 113 4.09 11.59 13.87
CA SER A 113 5.23 11.97 14.71
C SER A 113 5.84 13.24 14.12
N LEU A 114 5.62 14.40 14.75
CA LEU A 114 6.21 15.68 14.29
C LEU A 114 7.66 15.87 14.78
N THR A 115 8.17 14.94 15.57
CA THR A 115 9.58 14.82 15.96
C THR A 115 10.19 13.57 15.31
N PRO A 116 11.51 13.54 15.07
CA PRO A 116 12.19 12.36 14.55
C PRO A 116 11.88 11.10 15.35
N ASN A 117 11.42 10.06 14.66
CA ASN A 117 11.18 8.75 15.23
C ASN A 117 11.48 7.68 14.16
N ARG A 118 11.78 6.45 14.60
CA ARG A 118 12.15 5.38 13.69
C ARG A 118 10.94 4.83 12.94
N ILE A 119 11.03 4.81 11.62
CA ILE A 119 10.03 4.22 10.73
C ILE A 119 10.70 3.40 9.65
N LYS A 120 10.17 2.21 9.40
CA LYS A 120 10.67 1.28 8.37
C LYS A 120 9.57 1.00 7.37
N ILE A 121 9.47 1.82 6.32
CA ILE A 121 8.35 1.76 5.35
C ILE A 121 8.49 0.51 4.47
N ASN A 122 9.68 0.24 3.94
CA ASN A 122 9.98 -0.94 3.13
C ASN A 122 10.93 -1.89 3.86
N ASP A 123 11.20 -3.06 3.26
CA ASP A 123 12.05 -4.08 3.89
C ASP A 123 13.53 -3.66 4.06
N GLU A 124 13.99 -2.61 3.37
CA GLU A 124 15.41 -2.24 3.25
C GLU A 124 15.78 -0.97 4.01
N VAL A 125 14.86 -0.01 4.11
CA VAL A 125 15.14 1.36 4.57
C VAL A 125 14.45 1.62 5.90
N GLU A 126 15.24 1.93 6.92
CA GLU A 126 14.77 2.48 8.19
C GLU A 126 15.23 3.94 8.30
N GLU A 127 14.27 4.83 8.48
CA GLU A 127 14.49 6.28 8.61
C GLU A 127 14.29 6.70 10.06
N GLU A 128 15.03 7.72 10.49
CA GLU A 128 14.79 8.43 11.75
C GLU A 128 14.34 9.86 11.43
N THR A 129 13.03 10.05 11.30
CA THR A 129 12.45 11.29 10.77
C THR A 129 11.05 11.56 11.33
N ALA A 130 10.59 12.79 11.19
CA ALA A 130 9.19 13.11 11.43
C ALA A 130 8.34 12.51 10.28
N TYR A 131 7.14 12.02 10.59
CA TYR A 131 6.23 11.47 9.59
C TYR A 131 4.77 11.73 9.90
N ILE A 132 3.95 11.77 8.84
CA ILE A 132 2.50 11.81 8.91
C ILE A 132 1.98 10.74 7.95
N ILE A 133 1.16 9.82 8.44
CA ILE A 133 0.59 8.72 7.67
C ILE A 133 -0.93 8.83 7.76
N TYR A 134 -1.58 8.93 6.62
CA TYR A 134 -3.04 8.78 6.53
C TYR A 134 -3.38 7.48 5.78
N PRO A 135 -4.20 6.59 6.37
CA PRO A 135 -4.69 5.43 5.65
C PRO A 135 -5.63 5.86 4.52
N ILE A 136 -5.56 5.17 3.38
CA ILE A 136 -6.52 5.27 2.30
C ILE A 136 -7.59 4.23 2.57
N VAL A 137 -8.82 4.66 2.85
CA VAL A 137 -9.93 3.76 3.24
C VAL A 137 -10.99 3.78 2.15
N ALA A 138 -11.21 2.64 1.50
CA ALA A 138 -12.23 2.43 0.47
C ALA A 138 -13.17 1.30 0.92
N ASP A 139 -14.49 1.49 0.77
CA ASP A 139 -15.52 0.52 1.19
C ASP A 139 -15.38 -0.02 2.63
N GLY A 140 -14.91 0.84 3.54
CA GLY A 140 -14.70 0.47 4.95
C GLY A 140 -13.41 -0.31 5.22
N ASP A 141 -12.57 -0.49 4.21
CA ASP A 141 -11.35 -1.30 4.24
C ASP A 141 -10.11 -0.43 3.93
N VAL A 142 -9.00 -0.65 4.64
CA VAL A 142 -7.75 0.09 4.36
C VAL A 142 -7.13 -0.43 3.08
N ALA A 143 -7.16 0.33 1.99
CA ALA A 143 -6.56 -0.04 0.71
C ALA A 143 -5.04 0.25 0.65
N GLY A 144 -4.57 1.22 1.44
CA GLY A 144 -3.21 1.71 1.37
C GLY A 144 -2.95 2.87 2.32
N SER A 145 -1.95 3.70 2.01
CA SER A 145 -1.69 4.92 2.77
C SER A 145 -0.99 6.00 1.95
N VAL A 146 -1.15 7.25 2.39
CA VAL A 146 -0.34 8.40 1.97
C VAL A 146 0.55 8.79 3.14
N ILE A 147 1.83 9.01 2.87
CA ILE A 147 2.87 9.25 3.87
C ILE A 147 3.61 10.53 3.50
N ALA A 148 3.80 11.43 4.45
CA ALA A 148 4.77 12.51 4.36
C ALA A 148 5.95 12.23 5.30
N LEU A 149 7.17 12.51 4.84
CA LEU A 149 8.42 12.38 5.59
C LEU A 149 9.14 13.73 5.70
N GLY A 150 9.60 14.06 6.90
CA GLY A 150 10.39 15.25 7.18
C GLY A 150 11.90 15.00 7.05
N LEU A 151 12.35 14.42 5.94
CA LEU A 151 13.78 14.11 5.73
C LEU A 151 14.62 15.37 5.53
N ASP A 152 14.19 16.25 4.63
CA ASP A 152 14.93 17.46 4.26
C ASP A 152 14.31 18.71 4.91
N ASN A 153 12.98 18.73 5.03
CA ASN A 153 12.21 19.85 5.53
C ASN A 153 11.39 19.44 6.77
N LYS A 154 11.13 20.40 7.66
CA LYS A 154 10.25 20.19 8.80
C LYS A 154 8.82 20.05 8.31
N ILE A 155 8.15 18.98 8.72
CA ILE A 155 6.71 18.79 8.50
C ILE A 155 5.90 19.31 9.70
N THR A 156 4.68 19.74 9.40
CA THR A 156 3.75 20.44 10.28
C THR A 156 2.35 19.84 10.16
N GLU A 157 1.42 20.34 10.96
CA GLU A 157 0.00 19.93 10.87
C GLU A 157 -0.65 20.34 9.54
N ILE A 158 -0.18 21.41 8.89
CA ILE A 158 -0.67 21.86 7.58
C ILE A 158 -0.35 20.81 6.51
N ASP A 159 0.87 20.27 6.55
CA ASP A 159 1.30 19.18 5.68
C ASP A 159 0.43 17.93 5.91
N GLY A 160 0.03 17.70 7.16
CA GLY A 160 -0.94 16.68 7.51
C GLY A 160 -2.30 16.84 6.82
N LYS A 161 -2.77 18.08 6.62
CA LYS A 161 -4.00 18.35 5.86
C LYS A 161 -3.84 18.08 4.37
N MET A 162 -2.67 18.34 3.80
CA MET A 162 -2.38 17.94 2.41
C MET A 162 -2.38 16.42 2.26
N VAL A 163 -1.70 15.69 3.14
CA VAL A 163 -1.70 14.22 3.16
C VAL A 163 -3.12 13.65 3.33
N GLU A 164 -3.93 14.27 4.20
CA GLU A 164 -5.35 13.91 4.38
C GLU A 164 -6.17 14.12 3.09
N ILE A 165 -5.99 15.25 2.40
CA ILE A 165 -6.67 15.55 1.13
C ILE A 165 -6.29 14.52 0.06
N VAL A 166 -5.00 14.23 -0.10
CA VAL A 166 -4.53 13.23 -1.07
C VAL A 166 -5.10 11.85 -0.75
N SER A 167 -5.12 11.45 0.53
CA SER A 167 -5.71 10.16 0.94
C SER A 167 -7.20 10.08 0.60
N LYS A 168 -7.97 11.12 0.92
CA LYS A 168 -9.41 11.22 0.61
C LYS A 168 -9.70 11.28 -0.88
N PHE A 169 -8.81 11.88 -1.66
CA PHE A 169 -8.92 11.88 -3.11
C PHE A 169 -8.73 10.46 -3.65
N LEU A 170 -7.65 9.80 -3.26
CA LEU A 170 -7.34 8.45 -3.73
C LEU A 170 -8.44 7.46 -3.32
N SER A 171 -8.98 7.57 -2.10
CA SER A 171 -10.05 6.68 -1.62
C SER A 171 -11.35 6.74 -2.43
N ARG A 172 -11.57 7.80 -3.23
CA ARG A 172 -12.76 7.95 -4.10
C ARG A 172 -12.52 7.47 -5.53
N ASN A 173 -11.27 7.20 -5.89
CA ASN A 173 -10.84 6.81 -7.22
C ASN A 173 -10.33 5.35 -7.26
N ILE A 174 -10.52 4.64 -6.14
CA ILE A 174 -10.10 3.27 -5.85
C ILE A 174 -11.37 2.45 -5.66
#